data_AF-A0A964RMJ5-F1
#
_entry.id   AF-A0A964RMJ5-F1
#
_cell.length_a   1.000
_cell.length_b   1.000
_cell.length_c   1.000
_cell.angle_alpha   90.00
_cell.angle_beta   90.00
_cell.angle_gamma   90.00
#
_symmetry.space_group_name_H-M   'P 1'
#
loop_
_entity.id
_entity.type
_entity.pdbx_description
1 polymer ?
#
loop_
_entity_poly.entity_id
_entity_poly.type
_entity_poly.pdbx_seq_one_letter_code
_entity_poly.pdbx_strand_id
1 'polypeptide(L)'
;MESNSTKVAKIATKMAICDRHEEERLKKVYDEKGIKVTAVNIGGNINSSITKILESALVAAKRNGLIREEHLHEGALIGAARDAIIQIGNRASGLNVGGKIGIARGGEHISVCIFLNIGLLHLDEVVIGIGHRSLPI
;
A
#
# COMPACT_ATOMS: atom_id res chain seq x y z
N MET A 1 -14.47 18.76 -8.14
CA MET A 1 -13.00 18.73 -8.32
C MET A 1 -12.47 17.55 -7.53
N GLU A 2 -11.71 16.65 -8.14
CA GLU A 2 -11.03 15.58 -7.43
C GLU A 2 -9.82 16.17 -6.71
N SER A 3 -9.72 16.01 -5.39
CA SER A 3 -8.53 16.47 -4.65
C SER A 3 -7.32 15.60 -5.01
N ASN A 4 -6.12 16.18 -4.97
CA ASN A 4 -4.89 15.42 -5.22
C ASN A 4 -4.75 14.23 -4.25
N SER A 5 -5.24 14.34 -3.02
CA SER A 5 -5.27 13.24 -2.04
C SER A 5 -6.17 12.08 -2.47
N THR A 6 -7.38 12.36 -2.96
CA THR A 6 -8.30 11.33 -3.46
C THR A 6 -7.72 10.63 -4.70
N LYS A 7 -7.10 11.38 -5.60
CA LYS A 7 -6.44 10.82 -6.79
C LYS A 7 -5.33 9.84 -6.40
N VAL A 8 -4.44 10.23 -5.47
CA VAL A 8 -3.34 9.37 -5.00
C VAL A 8 -3.87 8.12 -4.28
N ALA A 9 -4.92 8.27 -3.47
CA ALA A 9 -5.59 7.14 -2.82
C ALA A 9 -6.13 6.11 -3.83
N LYS A 10 -6.85 6.56 -4.87
CA LYS A 10 -7.36 5.68 -5.94
C LYS A 10 -6.24 4.96 -6.67
N ILE A 11 -5.13 5.64 -6.92
CA ILE A 11 -3.96 5.03 -7.58
C ILE A 11 -3.34 3.97 -6.68
N ALA A 12 -3.15 4.24 -5.39
CA ALA A 12 -2.65 3.26 -4.43
C ALA A 12 -3.55 2.02 -4.39
N THR A 13 -4.88 2.19 -4.38
CA THR A 13 -5.84 1.09 -4.47
C THR A 13 -5.68 0.29 -5.76
N LYS A 14 -5.53 0.98 -6.91
CA LYS A 14 -5.30 0.29 -8.19
C LYS A 14 -4.02 -0.54 -8.18
N MET A 15 -2.96 -0.02 -7.56
CA MET A 15 -1.72 -0.77 -7.38
C MET A 15 -1.89 -2.00 -6.46
N ALA A 16 -2.76 -1.92 -5.45
CA ALA A 16 -3.02 -3.03 -4.53
C ALA A 16 -3.82 -4.18 -5.18
N ILE A 17 -4.69 -3.87 -6.15
CA ILE A 17 -5.56 -4.88 -6.80
C ILE A 17 -5.03 -5.38 -8.14
N CYS A 18 -4.01 -4.75 -8.70
CA CYS A 18 -3.45 -5.13 -10.01
C CYS A 18 -2.66 -6.43 -9.95
N ASP A 19 -2.63 -7.17 -11.07
CA ASP A 19 -1.73 -8.30 -11.21
C ASP A 19 -0.26 -7.86 -11.47
N ARG A 20 0.65 -8.82 -11.64
CA ARG A 20 2.07 -8.53 -11.88
C ARG A 20 2.33 -7.85 -13.23
N HIS A 21 1.59 -8.21 -14.29
CA HIS A 21 1.76 -7.62 -15.61
C HIS A 21 1.20 -6.19 -15.66
N GLU A 22 0.06 -5.96 -15.03
CA GLU A 22 -0.54 -4.65 -14.88
C GLU A 22 0.34 -3.71 -14.07
N GLU A 23 1.00 -4.20 -13.02
CA GLU A 23 1.87 -3.41 -12.15
C GLU A 23 2.98 -2.69 -12.94
N GLU A 24 3.68 -3.40 -13.83
CA GLU A 24 4.76 -2.82 -14.64
C GLU A 24 4.24 -1.75 -15.60
N ARG A 25 3.08 -2.00 -16.22
CA ARG A 25 2.42 -1.03 -17.10
C ARG A 25 1.98 0.21 -16.32
N LEU A 26 1.35 0.02 -15.17
CA LEU A 26 0.84 1.12 -14.34
C LEU A 26 1.98 2.00 -13.80
N LYS A 27 3.12 1.40 -13.44
CA LYS A 27 4.33 2.16 -13.07
C LYS A 27 4.71 3.17 -14.15
N LYS A 28 4.80 2.75 -15.41
CA LYS A 28 5.12 3.65 -16.54
C LYS A 28 4.06 4.74 -16.74
N VAL A 29 2.79 4.34 -16.76
CA VAL A 29 1.65 5.26 -17.00
C VAL A 29 1.54 6.34 -15.92
N TYR A 30 1.82 6.01 -14.65
CA TYR A 30 1.76 6.99 -13.57
C TYR A 30 3.02 7.84 -13.48
N ASP A 31 4.17 7.30 -13.87
CA ASP A 31 5.41 8.07 -13.94
C ASP A 31 5.32 9.23 -14.93
N GLU A 32 4.73 9.00 -16.11
CA GLU A 32 4.42 10.05 -17.11
C GLU A 32 3.51 11.16 -16.56
N LYS A 33 2.75 10.85 -15.50
CA LYS A 33 1.83 11.79 -14.83
C LYS A 33 2.45 12.41 -13.58
N GLY A 34 3.75 12.20 -13.33
CA GLY A 34 4.46 12.70 -12.16
C GLY A 34 4.05 12.02 -10.84
N ILE A 35 3.51 10.79 -10.90
CA ILE A 35 3.06 10.04 -9.73
C ILE A 35 3.92 8.79 -9.62
N LYS A 36 4.70 8.69 -8.54
CA LYS A 36 5.51 7.51 -8.26
C LYS A 36 4.65 6.47 -7.57
N VAL A 37 4.74 5.23 -8.04
CA VAL A 37 3.94 4.11 -7.52
C VAL A 37 4.81 2.88 -7.31
N THR A 38 4.42 2.05 -6.35
CA THR A 38 5.00 0.73 -6.17
C THR A 38 3.95 -0.22 -5.61
N ALA A 39 4.18 -1.52 -5.76
CA ALA A 39 3.37 -2.52 -5.09
C ALA A 39 4.23 -3.67 -4.56
N VAL A 40 3.73 -4.35 -3.54
CA VAL A 40 4.45 -5.38 -2.81
C VAL A 40 3.51 -6.54 -2.48
N ASN A 41 3.84 -7.75 -2.92
CA ASN A 41 3.08 -8.93 -2.55
C ASN A 41 3.36 -9.33 -1.11
N ILE A 42 2.31 -9.71 -0.37
CA ILE A 42 2.40 -10.19 1.00
C ILE A 42 1.56 -11.45 1.18
N GLY A 43 1.98 -12.28 2.14
CA GLY A 43 1.22 -13.46 2.54
C GLY A 43 1.77 -14.11 3.80
N GLY A 44 0.95 -14.96 4.39
CA GLY A 44 1.22 -15.62 5.67
C GLY A 44 0.23 -15.21 6.76
N ASN A 45 0.51 -15.55 8.01
CA ASN A 45 -0.33 -15.18 9.14
C ASN A 45 -0.25 -13.66 9.38
N ILE A 46 -1.39 -12.97 9.47
CA ILE A 46 -1.39 -11.50 9.53
C ILE A 46 -0.66 -10.97 10.77
N ASN A 47 -0.84 -11.57 11.95
CA ASN A 47 -0.31 -11.05 13.21
C ASN A 47 1.21 -11.12 13.25
N SER A 48 1.81 -12.21 12.79
CA SER A 48 3.26 -12.33 12.69
C SER A 48 3.86 -11.57 11.50
N SER A 49 3.04 -11.15 10.54
CA SER A 49 3.50 -10.46 9.32
C SER A 49 3.45 -8.94 9.40
N ILE A 50 2.87 -8.32 10.43
CA ILE A 50 2.73 -6.85 10.53
C ILE A 50 4.08 -6.14 10.35
N THR A 51 5.12 -6.55 11.08
CA THR A 51 6.46 -5.95 10.98
C THR A 51 7.03 -6.09 9.57
N LYS A 52 6.89 -7.28 8.97
CA LYS A 52 7.36 -7.57 7.62
C LYS A 52 6.61 -6.76 6.55
N ILE A 53 5.30 -6.53 6.73
CA ILE A 53 4.46 -5.69 5.86
C ILE A 53 5.00 -4.25 5.87
N LEU A 54 5.24 -3.71 7.07
CA LEU A 54 5.76 -2.35 7.25
C LEU A 54 7.16 -2.20 6.65
N GLU A 55 8.07 -3.13 6.93
CA GLU A 55 9.42 -3.14 6.37
C GLU A 55 9.41 -3.26 4.84
N SER A 56 8.60 -4.17 4.30
CA SER A 56 8.54 -4.38 2.85
C SER A 56 7.97 -3.15 2.13
N ALA A 57 6.97 -2.49 2.71
CA ALA A 57 6.44 -1.22 2.20
C ALA A 57 7.52 -0.13 2.22
N LEU A 58 8.26 -0.01 3.33
CA LEU A 58 9.34 0.96 3.49
C LEU A 58 10.46 0.78 2.46
N VAL A 59 10.98 -0.44 2.35
CA VAL A 59 12.04 -0.79 1.41
C VAL A 59 11.58 -0.56 -0.04
N ALA A 60 10.36 -0.99 -0.39
CA ALA A 60 9.85 -0.80 -1.74
C ALA A 60 9.64 0.68 -2.07
N ALA A 61 9.13 1.48 -1.15
CA ALA A 61 8.91 2.90 -1.36
C ALA A 61 10.22 3.67 -1.55
N LYS A 62 11.26 3.37 -0.74
CA LYS A 62 12.60 3.95 -0.91
C LYS A 62 13.22 3.55 -2.25
N ARG A 63 13.24 2.24 -2.55
CA ARG A 63 13.85 1.70 -3.78
C ARG A 63 13.25 2.29 -5.06
N ASN A 64 11.96 2.61 -5.05
CA ASN A 64 11.28 3.19 -6.21
C ASN A 64 11.19 4.73 -6.16
N GLY A 65 11.86 5.38 -5.21
CA GLY A 65 11.91 6.84 -5.11
C GLY A 65 10.59 7.50 -4.70
N LEU A 66 9.69 6.76 -4.04
CA LEU A 66 8.46 7.35 -3.48
C LEU A 66 8.79 8.18 -2.24
N ILE A 67 9.82 7.84 -1.47
CA ILE A 67 10.20 8.56 -0.25
C ILE A 67 11.71 8.74 -0.16
N ARG A 68 12.13 9.78 0.56
CA ARG A 68 13.53 10.01 0.93
C ARG A 68 13.88 9.18 2.15
N GLU A 69 15.17 8.88 2.33
CA GLU A 69 15.71 8.22 3.53
C GLU A 69 15.82 9.23 4.68
N GLU A 70 14.68 9.72 5.13
CA GLU A 70 14.54 10.75 6.14
C GLU A 70 13.41 10.38 7.10
N HIS A 71 13.61 10.64 8.40
CA HIS A 71 12.67 10.21 9.44
C HIS A 71 11.22 10.67 9.20
N LEU A 72 11.04 11.90 8.70
CA LEU A 72 9.72 12.45 8.37
C LEU A 72 9.00 11.63 7.27
N HIS A 73 9.72 11.31 6.19
CA HIS A 73 9.16 10.58 5.05
C HIS A 73 8.86 9.13 5.41
N GLU A 74 9.77 8.49 6.13
CA GLU A 74 9.57 7.12 6.63
C GLU A 74 8.40 7.04 7.60
N GLY A 75 8.34 7.96 8.56
CA GLY A 75 7.27 8.03 9.55
C GLY A 75 5.89 8.22 8.91
N ALA A 76 5.78 9.04 7.87
CA ALA A 76 4.52 9.22 7.15
C ALA A 76 4.11 7.96 6.37
N LEU A 77 5.04 7.28 5.69
CA LEU A 77 4.72 6.04 5.00
C LEU A 77 4.27 4.95 5.98
N ILE A 78 5.03 4.76 7.08
CA ILE A 78 4.71 3.78 8.12
C ILE A 78 3.38 4.11 8.80
N GLY A 79 3.11 5.39 9.06
CA GLY A 79 1.83 5.84 9.60
C GLY A 79 0.66 5.52 8.67
N ALA A 80 0.79 5.81 7.37
CA ALA A 80 -0.22 5.44 6.38
C ALA A 80 -0.42 3.92 6.29
N ALA A 81 0.66 3.14 6.28
CA ALA A 81 0.58 1.68 6.25
C ALA A 81 -0.09 1.12 7.51
N ARG A 82 0.21 1.68 8.69
CA ARG A 82 -0.39 1.26 9.96
C ARG A 82 -1.90 1.52 10.00
N ASP A 83 -2.37 2.67 9.50
CA ASP A 83 -3.80 2.95 9.41
C ASP A 83 -4.51 1.94 8.49
N ALA A 84 -3.90 1.59 7.36
CA ALA A 84 -4.42 0.56 6.46
C ALA A 84 -4.51 -0.82 7.16
N ILE A 85 -3.48 -1.19 7.94
CA ILE A 85 -3.48 -2.44 8.74
C ILE A 85 -4.60 -2.44 9.79
N ILE A 86 -4.80 -1.33 10.50
CA ILE A 86 -5.86 -1.22 11.52
C ILE A 86 -7.24 -1.46 10.92
N GLN A 87 -7.52 -0.94 9.71
CA GLN A 87 -8.80 -1.13 9.03
C GLN A 87 -9.09 -2.60 8.67
N ILE A 88 -8.05 -3.39 8.34
CA ILE A 88 -8.22 -4.82 8.00
C ILE A 88 -8.11 -5.74 9.22
N GLY A 89 -7.54 -5.26 10.33
CA GLY A 89 -7.14 -6.07 11.47
C GLY A 89 -8.27 -6.93 12.06
N ASN A 90 -9.45 -6.35 12.28
CA ASN A 90 -10.57 -7.07 12.89
C ASN A 90 -11.07 -8.26 12.07
N ARG A 91 -10.91 -8.20 10.74
CA ARG A 91 -11.37 -9.25 9.83
C ARG A 91 -10.27 -10.29 9.54
N ALA A 92 -9.01 -9.88 9.55
CA ALA A 92 -7.89 -10.75 9.22
C ALA A 92 -7.23 -11.41 10.45
N SER A 93 -7.47 -10.92 11.68
CA SER A 93 -6.75 -11.34 12.89
C SER A 93 -6.81 -12.86 13.10
N GLY A 94 -5.65 -13.47 13.31
CA GLY A 94 -5.50 -14.91 13.53
C GLY A 94 -5.52 -15.76 12.24
N LEU A 95 -5.75 -15.15 11.07
CA LEU A 95 -5.92 -15.87 9.81
C LEU A 95 -4.71 -15.73 8.89
N ASN A 96 -4.60 -16.66 7.95
CA ASN A 96 -3.65 -16.57 6.85
C ASN A 96 -4.21 -15.65 5.77
N VAL A 97 -3.36 -14.77 5.26
CA VAL A 97 -3.70 -13.82 4.21
C VAL A 97 -2.80 -13.98 3.00
N GLY A 98 -3.29 -13.54 1.86
CA GLY A 98 -2.51 -13.37 0.65
C GLY A 98 -3.01 -12.18 -0.16
N GLY A 99 -2.10 -11.37 -0.69
CA GLY A 99 -2.46 -10.25 -1.55
C GLY A 99 -1.32 -9.26 -1.68
N LYS A 100 -1.66 -7.96 -1.72
CA LYS A 100 -0.71 -6.94 -2.15
C LYS A 100 -0.94 -5.61 -1.44
N ILE A 101 0.17 -4.90 -1.22
CA ILE A 101 0.23 -3.52 -0.76
C ILE A 101 0.46 -2.65 -1.99
N GLY A 102 -0.41 -1.69 -2.24
CA GLY A 102 -0.20 -0.65 -3.24
C GLY A 102 0.17 0.68 -2.58
N ILE A 103 1.18 1.35 -3.12
CA ILE A 103 1.66 2.65 -2.60
C ILE A 103 1.73 3.63 -3.77
N ALA A 104 1.25 4.84 -3.54
CA ALA A 104 1.34 5.93 -4.50
C ALA A 104 1.75 7.23 -3.81
N ARG A 105 2.62 8.00 -4.47
CA ARG A 105 2.95 9.37 -4.08
C ARG A 105 2.79 10.32 -5.26
N GLY A 106 2.05 11.41 -5.04
CA GLY A 106 1.89 12.49 -6.01
C GLY A 106 1.82 13.83 -5.30
N GLY A 107 2.73 14.74 -5.65
CA GLY A 107 2.91 16.00 -4.92
C GLY A 107 3.17 15.75 -3.43
N GLU A 108 2.35 16.37 -2.60
CA GLU A 108 2.44 16.28 -1.14
C GLU A 108 1.73 15.06 -0.54
N HIS A 109 1.12 14.20 -1.35
CA HIS A 109 0.30 13.12 -0.80
C HIS A 109 0.95 11.76 -1.02
N ILE A 110 0.94 10.95 0.03
CA ILE A 110 1.28 9.53 -0.03
C ILE A 110 0.10 8.71 0.50
N SER A 111 -0.25 7.66 -0.22
CA SER A 111 -1.27 6.71 0.19
C SER A 111 -0.74 5.28 0.13
N VAL A 112 -1.14 4.49 1.12
CA VAL A 112 -0.88 3.05 1.20
C VAL A 112 -2.23 2.35 1.24
N CYS A 113 -2.44 1.42 0.32
CA CYS A 113 -3.60 0.56 0.29
C CYS A 113 -3.16 -0.90 0.44
N ILE A 114 -3.89 -1.67 1.24
CA ILE A 114 -3.65 -3.10 1.43
C ILE A 114 -4.92 -3.82 0.98
N PHE A 115 -4.77 -4.76 0.06
CA PHE A 115 -5.85 -5.60 -0.44
C PHE A 115 -5.46 -7.06 -0.30
N LEU A 116 -6.27 -7.84 0.44
CA LEU A 116 -5.95 -9.22 0.79
C LEU A 116 -7.17 -10.12 0.62
N ASN A 117 -6.91 -11.34 0.18
CA ASN A 117 -7.76 -12.49 0.42
C ASN A 117 -7.36 -13.13 1.77
N ILE A 118 -8.34 -13.60 2.52
CA ILE A 118 -8.19 -14.32 3.77
C ILE A 118 -8.50 -15.79 3.50
N GLY A 119 -7.52 -16.65 3.76
CA GLY A 119 -7.72 -18.09 3.69
C GLY A 119 -8.30 -18.63 4.99
N LEU A 120 -9.57 -19.04 4.98
CA LEU A 120 -10.21 -19.78 6.06
C LEU A 120 -11.01 -20.97 5.51
N LEU A 121 -10.48 -22.18 5.62
CA LEU A 121 -11.10 -23.42 5.12
C LEU A 121 -11.47 -23.33 3.63
N HIS A 122 -12.77 -23.23 3.30
CA HIS A 122 -13.33 -23.08 1.95
C HIS A 122 -13.91 -21.68 1.70
N LEU A 123 -13.66 -20.72 2.59
CA LEU A 123 -14.16 -19.35 2.49
C LEU A 123 -13.09 -18.44 1.90
N ASP A 124 -13.47 -17.74 0.83
CA ASP A 124 -12.71 -16.66 0.20
C ASP A 124 -13.29 -15.31 0.66
N GLU A 125 -12.72 -14.75 1.73
CA GLU A 125 -13.11 -13.45 2.29
C GLU A 125 -12.09 -12.39 1.85
N VAL A 126 -12.55 -11.18 1.52
CA VAL A 126 -11.67 -10.10 1.07
C VAL A 126 -11.67 -8.92 2.03
N VAL A 127 -10.49 -8.35 2.25
CA VAL A 127 -10.32 -7.14 3.06
C VAL A 127 -9.51 -6.09 2.33
N ILE A 128 -9.92 -4.84 2.53
CA ILE A 128 -9.22 -3.68 2.04
C ILE A 128 -9.04 -2.66 3.16
N GLY A 129 -7.86 -2.07 3.23
CA GLY A 129 -7.54 -0.96 4.12
C GLY A 129 -6.77 0.11 3.37
N ILE A 130 -6.94 1.37 3.76
CA ILE A 130 -6.22 2.48 3.18
C ILE A 130 -5.81 3.50 4.23
N GLY A 131 -4.58 3.99 4.12
CA GLY A 131 -4.07 5.12 4.88
C GLY A 131 -3.48 6.18 3.97
N HIS A 132 -3.52 7.42 4.45
CA HIS A 132 -3.01 8.59 3.74
C HIS A 132 -2.22 9.47 4.70
N ARG A 133 -1.16 10.10 4.20
CA ARG A 133 -0.46 11.18 4.88
C ARG A 133 -0.14 12.29 3.89
N SER A 134 0.01 13.50 4.41
CA SER A 134 0.62 14.61 3.68
C SER A 134 2.08 14.74 4.08
N LEU A 135 2.95 15.01 3.11
CA LEU A 135 4.39 15.17 3.24
C LEU A 135 4.83 16.36 2.39
N PRO A 136 5.84 17.14 2.81
CA PRO A 136 6.46 18.12 1.95
C PRO A 136 7.07 17.45 0.70
N ILE A 137 7.22 18.21 -0.37
CA ILE A 137 7.76 17.74 -1.65
C ILE A 137 9.23 17.31 -1.48
#